data_AF-A0A963T5F9-F1
#
_entry.id   AF-A0A963T5F9-F1
#
_cell.length_a   1.000
_cell.length_b   1.000
_cell.length_c   1.000
_cell.angle_alpha   90.00
_cell.angle_beta   90.00
_cell.angle_gamma   90.00
#
_symmetry.space_group_name_H-M   'P 1'
#
loop_
_entity.id
_entity.type
_entity.pdbx_description
1 polymer ?
#
loop_
_entity_poly.entity_id
_entity_poly.type
_entity_poly.pdbx_seq_one_letter_code
_entity_poly.pdbx_strand_id
1 'polypeptide(L)' 'MEDERPREAPDLILDKIGKQDISTLSVADLTERINSLKAEIARCEQAIAARDSTRSAAEKLFKM' A
#
# COMPACT_ATOMS: atom_id res chain seq x y z
N MET A 1 -13.06 26.45 -13.55
CA MET A 1 -12.32 26.13 -12.32
C MET A 1 -12.69 24.71 -12.00
N GLU A 2 -11.81 23.79 -12.40
CA GLU A 2 -12.05 22.36 -12.28
C GLU A 2 -11.94 22.02 -10.80
N ASP A 3 -13.01 21.43 -10.28
CA ASP A 3 -13.15 21.02 -8.89
C ASP A 3 -12.11 19.91 -8.64
N GLU A 4 -10.89 20.32 -8.28
CA GLU A 4 -9.82 19.46 -7.76
C GLU A 4 -10.29 18.97 -6.39
N ARG A 5 -11.29 18.08 -6.40
CA ARG A 5 -11.71 17.32 -5.23
C ARG A 5 -10.43 16.74 -4.66
N PRO A 6 -10.11 17.00 -3.37
CA PRO A 6 -8.91 16.44 -2.78
C PRO A 6 -8.95 14.95 -3.03
N ARG A 7 -8.01 14.41 -3.81
CA ARG A 7 -7.79 12.96 -3.81
C ARG A 7 -7.58 12.64 -2.34
N GLU A 8 -8.53 11.92 -1.72
CA GLU A 8 -8.36 11.43 -0.36
C GLU A 8 -6.96 10.82 -0.33
N ALA A 9 -6.06 11.46 0.41
CA ALA A 9 -4.65 11.12 0.36
C ALA A 9 -4.57 9.62 0.65
N PRO A 10 -3.85 8.82 -0.17
CA PRO A 10 -4.07 7.38 -0.28
C PRO A 10 -4.02 6.60 1.03
N ASP A 11 -3.55 7.15 2.15
CA ASP A 11 -3.56 6.39 3.38
C ASP A 11 -3.61 7.18 4.70
N LEU A 12 -4.75 7.83 4.96
CA LEU A 12 -5.10 8.32 6.30
C LEU A 12 -5.07 7.21 7.37
N ILE A 13 -5.09 5.92 6.98
CA ILE A 13 -5.07 4.77 7.89
C ILE A 13 -3.62 4.41 8.25
N LEU A 14 -2.69 4.33 7.30
CA LEU A 14 -1.27 4.09 7.61
C LEU A 14 -0.67 5.20 8.48
N ASP A 15 -1.03 6.47 8.25
CA ASP A 15 -0.58 7.58 9.09
C ASP A 15 -1.04 7.42 10.56
N LYS A 16 -2.29 6.97 10.76
CA LYS A 16 -2.81 6.66 12.10
C LYS A 16 -2.09 5.48 12.75
N ILE A 17 -1.76 4.44 11.99
CA ILE A 17 -0.98 3.28 12.47
C ILE A 17 0.42 3.73 12.92
N GLY A 18 1.08 4.64 12.18
CA GLY A 18 2.39 5.17 12.57
C GLY A 18 2.37 6.05 13.82
N LYS A 19 1.23 6.68 14.13
CA LYS A 19 1.03 7.54 15.31
C LYS A 19 0.53 6.79 16.55
N GLN A 20 0.16 5.51 16.42
CA GLN A 20 -0.29 4.72 17.55
C GLN A 20 0.87 4.48 18.52
N ASP A 21 0.64 4.76 19.80
CA ASP A 21 1.61 4.43 20.86
C ASP A 21 1.73 2.90 21.02
N ILE A 22 2.95 2.40 20.87
CA ILE A 22 3.28 0.98 20.95
C ILE A 22 3.84 0.57 22.31
N SER A 23 4.10 1.54 23.21
CA SER A 23 4.74 1.29 24.51
C SER A 23 3.91 0.41 25.45
N THR A 24 2.59 0.34 25.21
CA THR A 24 1.62 -0.45 25.99
C THR A 24 1.32 -1.82 25.38
N LEU A 25 1.85 -2.11 24.19
CA LEU A 25 1.60 -3.37 23.49
C LEU A 25 2.49 -4.50 24.01
N SER A 26 1.93 -5.71 24.11
CA SER A 26 2.71 -6.89 24.43
C SER A 26 3.58 -7.34 23.25
N VAL A 27 4.55 -8.22 23.50
CA VAL A 27 5.35 -8.83 22.43
C VAL A 27 4.47 -9.56 21.42
N ALA A 28 3.41 -10.25 21.87
CA ALA A 28 2.48 -10.95 20.99
C ALA A 28 1.74 -9.97 20.07
N ASP A 29 1.24 -8.85 20.62
CA ASP A 29 0.54 -7.82 19.85
C ASP A 29 1.47 -7.17 18.80
N LEU A 30 2.73 -6.92 19.18
CA LEU A 30 3.73 -6.39 18.25
C LEU A 30 4.05 -7.39 17.14
N THR A 31 4.15 -8.68 17.44
CA THR A 31 4.34 -9.73 16.44
C THR A 31 3.16 -9.79 15.46
N GLU A 32 1.93 -9.76 15.95
CA GLU A 32 0.73 -9.77 15.11
C GLU A 32 0.63 -8.52 14.22
N ARG A 33 0.93 -7.35 14.80
CA ARG A 33 1.02 -6.09 14.06
C ARG A 33 2.03 -6.18 12.91
N ILE A 34 3.24 -6.68 13.19
CA ILE A 34 4.30 -6.83 12.18
C ILE A 34 3.86 -7.79 11.07
N ASN A 35 3.25 -8.92 11.42
CA ASN A 35 2.78 -9.90 10.44
C ASN A 35 1.71 -9.30 9.51
N SER A 36 0.77 -8.54 10.07
CA SER A 36 -0.28 -7.86 9.31
C SER A 36 0.30 -6.82 8.35
N LEU A 37 1.24 -5.99 8.82
CA LEU A 37 1.88 -4.98 7.97
C LEU A 37 2.72 -5.60 6.85
N LYS A 38 3.43 -6.70 7.11
CA LYS A 38 4.16 -7.43 6.08
C LYS A 38 3.24 -8.02 5.02
N ALA A 39 2.10 -8.57 5.42
CA ALA A 39 1.09 -9.07 4.47
C ALA A 39 0.53 -7.94 3.59
N GLU A 40 0.34 -6.75 4.15
CA GLU A 40 -0.09 -5.57 3.39
C GLU A 40 0.97 -5.14 2.39
N ILE A 41 2.24 -5.05 2.81
CA ILE A 41 3.37 -4.73 1.92
C ILE A 41 3.40 -5.70 0.74
N ALA A 42 3.32 -7.00 1.00
CA ALA A 42 3.33 -8.02 -0.06
C ALA A 42 2.15 -7.87 -1.03
N ARG A 43 0.97 -7.46 -0.55
CA ARG A 43 -0.20 -7.19 -1.41
C ARG A 43 0.04 -5.97 -2.31
N CYS A 44 0.58 -4.90 -1.75
CA CYS A 44 0.92 -3.69 -2.50
C CYS A 44 1.97 -3.97 -3.58
N GLU A 45 3.03 -4.71 -3.24
CA GLU A 45 4.07 -5.12 -4.17
C GLU A 45 3.50 -5.97 -5.32
N GLN A 46 2.61 -6.92 -5.03
CA GLN A 46 1.92 -7.72 -6.05
C GLN A 46 1.06 -6.85 -6.97
N ALA A 47 0.33 -5.88 -6.42
CA ALA A 47 -0.49 -4.97 -7.20
C ALA A 47 0.35 -4.08 -8.13
N ILE A 48 1.52 -3.62 -7.66
CA ILE A 48 2.49 -2.88 -8.48
C ILE A 48 3.01 -3.76 -9.62
N ALA A 49 3.50 -4.97 -9.30
CA ALA A 49 4.03 -5.89 -10.29
C ALA A 49 2.98 -6.29 -11.36
N ALA A 50 1.72 -6.49 -10.96
CA ALA A 50 0.63 -6.76 -11.89
C ALA A 50 0.36 -5.59 -12.86
N ARG A 51 0.45 -4.35 -12.36
CA ARG A 51 0.29 -3.15 -13.20
C ARG A 51 1.47 -2.95 -14.15
N ASP A 52 2.69 -3.18 -13.69
CA ASP A 52 3.90 -3.06 -14.51
C ASP A 52 3.97 -4.13 -15.60
N SER A 53 3.61 -5.38 -15.29
CA SER A 53 3.52 -6.47 -16.27
C SER A 53 2.44 -6.21 -17.32
N THR A 54 1.29 -5.67 -16.91
CA THR A 54 0.22 -5.24 -17.83
C THR A 54 0.71 -4.12 -18.76
N ARG A 55 1.43 -3.13 -18.21
CA ARG A 55 2.01 -2.03 -18.99
C ARG A 55 3.07 -2.52 -19.99
N SER A 56 3.96 -3.40 -19.56
CA SER A 56 5.02 -3.95 -20.42
C SER A 56 4.46 -4.84 -21.54
N ALA A 57 3.41 -5.61 -21.27
CA ALA A 57 2.72 -6.39 -22.29
C ALA A 57 2.02 -5.50 -23.33
N ALA A 58 1.37 -4.42 -22.87
CA ALA A 58 0.76 -3.43 -23.75
C ALA A 58 1.80 -2.72 -24.64
N GLU A 59 2.92 -2.25 -24.08
CA GLU A 59 3.97 -1.56 -24.83
C GLU A 59 4.61 -2.44 -25.92
N LYS A 60 4.66 -3.76 -25.75
CA LYS A 60 5.13 -4.70 -26.79
C LYS A 60 4.13 -4.89 -27.91
N LEU A 61 2.82 -4.89 -27.61
CA LEU A 61 1.76 -4.98 -28.63
C LEU A 61 1.67 -3.73 -29.50
N PHE A 62 1.96 -2.54 -28.94
CA PHE A 62 1.91 -1.26 -29.66
C PHE A 62 3.17 -0.91 -30.45
N LYS A 63 4.24 -1.71 -30.36
CA LYS A 63 5.51 -1.51 -31.10
C LYS A 63 5.72 -2.51 -32.25
N MET A 64 4.71 -3.33 -32.57
CA MET A 64 4.67 -4.20 -33.75
C MET A 64 3.99 -3.51 -34.93
#